data_AF-A0A1Q7ME83-F1
#
_entry.id   AF-A0A1Q7ME83-F1
#
_cell.length_a   1.000
_cell.length_b   1.000
_cell.length_c   1.000
_cell.angle_alpha   90.00
_cell.angle_beta   90.00
_cell.angle_gamma   90.00
#
_symmetry.space_group_name_H-M   'P 1'
#
loop_
_entity.id
_entity.type
_entity.pdbx_description
1 polymer ?
#
loop_
_entity_poly.entity_id
_entity_poly.type
_entity_poly.pdbx_seq_one_letter_code
_entity_poly.pdbx_strand_id
1 'polypeptide(L)'
;MDPAMVVSITVVGAGAVRVPALNSTCHGTCSFPVAPGTTIRLDVADEVPASFSGWSGACAGTGACELVVRERVSVAATFAPSPNGELTVRQAQ
;
A
#
# COMPACT_ATOMS: atom_id res chain seq x y z
N MET A 1 -21.51 15.70 -13.88
CA MET A 1 -20.74 14.44 -13.82
C MET A 1 -19.34 14.83 -13.39
N ASP A 2 -19.09 14.86 -12.08
CA ASP A 2 -17.76 15.12 -11.55
C ASP A 2 -16.81 14.04 -12.08
N PRO A 3 -15.62 14.41 -12.60
CA PRO A 3 -14.68 13.41 -13.08
C PRO A 3 -14.24 12.55 -11.89
N ALA A 4 -14.41 11.24 -12.01
CA ALA A 4 -13.90 10.31 -11.01
C ALA A 4 -12.37 10.46 -10.93
N MET A 5 -11.87 10.72 -9.74
CA MET A 5 -10.43 10.72 -9.47
C MET A 5 -9.96 9.27 -9.34
N VAL A 6 -8.69 9.02 -9.65
CA VAL A 6 -8.11 7.67 -9.55
C VAL A 6 -6.94 7.70 -8.59
N VAL A 7 -6.95 6.77 -7.64
CA VAL A 7 -5.80 6.47 -6.78
C VAL A 7 -5.16 5.19 -7.28
N SER A 8 -3.92 5.30 -7.74
CA SER A 8 -3.10 4.18 -8.18
C SER A 8 -2.12 3.81 -7.07
N ILE A 9 -2.17 2.56 -6.63
CA ILE A 9 -1.29 2.00 -5.61
C ILE A 9 -0.43 0.94 -6.29
N THR A 10 0.89 1.05 -6.13
CA THR A 10 1.84 0.04 -6.60
C THR A 10 2.55 -0.58 -5.41
N VAL A 11 2.43 -1.88 -5.24
CA VAL A 11 3.18 -2.66 -4.24
C VAL A 11 4.34 -3.33 -4.93
N VAL A 12 5.56 -3.01 -4.48
CA VAL A 12 6.81 -3.58 -4.97
C VAL A 12 7.33 -4.55 -3.93
N GLY A 13 7.56 -5.81 -4.31
CA GLY A 13 7.96 -6.88 -3.39
C GLY A 13 6.78 -7.62 -2.79
N ALA A 14 7.07 -8.54 -1.87
CA ALA A 14 6.07 -9.43 -1.28
C ALA A 14 5.36 -8.78 -0.08
N GLY A 15 4.66 -7.67 -0.35
CA GLY A 15 3.91 -6.90 0.63
C GLY A 15 2.44 -6.72 0.27
N ALA A 16 1.74 -5.94 1.08
CA ALA A 16 0.37 -5.55 0.83
C ALA A 16 0.05 -4.21 1.50
N VAL A 17 -0.86 -3.46 0.88
CA VAL A 17 -1.32 -2.14 1.35
C VAL A 17 -2.84 -2.21 1.55
N ARG A 18 -3.28 -1.98 2.77
CA ARG A 18 -4.68 -1.85 3.15
C ARG A 18 -5.17 -0.43 2.88
N VAL A 19 -6.41 -0.34 2.41
CA VAL A 19 -7.10 0.91 2.09
C VAL A 19 -8.44 0.92 2.84
N PRO A 20 -8.48 1.35 4.12
CA PRO A 20 -9.67 1.24 4.96
C PRO A 20 -10.90 1.96 4.38
N ALA A 21 -10.70 3.12 3.76
CA ALA A 21 -11.77 3.90 3.12
C ALA A 21 -12.51 3.12 2.01
N LEU A 22 -11.87 2.13 1.41
CA LEU A 22 -12.42 1.29 0.34
C LEU A 22 -12.67 -0.15 0.80
N ASN A 23 -12.42 -0.45 2.09
CA ASN A 23 -12.42 -1.79 2.65
C ASN A 23 -11.69 -2.81 1.75
N SER A 24 -10.54 -2.41 1.21
CA SER A 24 -9.80 -3.16 0.18
C SER A 24 -8.33 -3.30 0.56
N THR A 25 -7.69 -4.36 0.06
CA THR A 25 -6.24 -4.60 0.23
C THR A 25 -5.60 -4.81 -1.13
N CYS A 26 -4.49 -4.12 -1.39
CA CYS A 26 -3.74 -4.19 -2.62
C CYS A 26 -2.45 -4.99 -2.43
N HIS A 27 -2.20 -5.97 -3.29
CA HIS A 27 -1.00 -6.83 -3.24
C HIS A 27 -0.03 -6.59 -4.42
N GLY A 28 -0.37 -5.67 -5.33
CA GLY A 28 0.38 -5.40 -6.55
C GLY A 28 0.05 -4.01 -7.08
N THR A 29 -0.37 -3.91 -8.34
CA THR A 29 -0.89 -2.65 -8.87
C THR A 29 -2.41 -2.62 -8.77
N CYS A 30 -2.95 -1.67 -8.04
CA CYS A 30 -4.40 -1.45 -7.91
C CYS A 30 -4.75 -0.02 -8.32
N SER A 31 -5.92 0.17 -8.90
CA SER A 31 -6.45 1.49 -9.23
C SER A 31 -7.89 1.59 -8.76
N PHE A 32 -8.19 2.60 -7.96
CA PHE A 32 -9.50 2.80 -7.37
C PHE A 32 -10.09 4.13 -7.80
N PRO A 33 -11.32 4.14 -8.35
CA PRO A 33 -12.06 5.37 -8.56
C PRO A 33 -12.56 5.90 -7.23
N VAL A 34 -12.33 7.18 -6.97
CA VAL A 34 -12.72 7.87 -5.74
C VAL A 34 -13.28 9.24 -6.05
N ALA A 35 -14.20 9.70 -5.20
CA ALA A 35 -14.75 11.04 -5.33
C ALA A 35 -13.69 12.09 -4.97
N PRO A 36 -13.64 13.25 -5.65
CA PRO A 36 -12.77 14.35 -5.27
C PRO A 36 -13.09 14.82 -3.85
N GLY A 37 -12.04 15.14 -3.08
CA GLY A 37 -12.15 15.53 -1.67
C GLY A 37 -12.18 14.35 -0.68
N THR A 38 -12.18 13.10 -1.16
CA THR A 38 -12.10 11.92 -0.28
C THR A 38 -10.73 11.83 0.39
N THR A 39 -10.71 11.64 1.70
CA THR A 39 -9.48 11.33 2.44
C THR A 39 -9.20 9.83 2.37
N ILE A 40 -8.02 9.46 1.88
CA ILE A 40 -7.54 8.08 1.81
C ILE A 40 -6.34 7.94 2.75
N ARG A 41 -6.41 6.92 3.61
CA ARG A 41 -5.29 6.44 4.41
C ARG A 41 -4.82 5.11 3.83
N LEU A 42 -3.51 4.97 3.66
CA LEU A 42 -2.85 3.74 3.23
C LEU A 42 -2.08 3.16 4.41
N ASP A 43 -2.37 1.91 4.71
CA ASP A 43 -1.75 1.16 5.79
C ASP A 43 -0.99 -0.03 5.21
N VAL A 44 0.18 -0.34 5.75
CA VAL A 44 0.86 -1.59 5.43
C VAL A 44 0.09 -2.73 6.11
N ALA A 45 -0.10 -3.86 5.43
CA ALA A 45 -0.68 -5.05 6.08
C ALA A 45 0.30 -5.65 7.10
N ASP A 46 -0.21 -6.03 8.27
CA ASP A 46 0.60 -6.53 9.39
C ASP A 46 1.28 -7.88 9.10
N GLU A 47 0.62 -8.75 8.31
CA GLU A 47 1.10 -10.09 7.98
C GLU A 47 1.57 -10.17 6.51
N VAL A 48 2.85 -9.86 6.28
CA VAL A 48 3.50 -9.98 4.96
C VAL A 48 4.89 -10.63 5.08
N PRO A 49 5.34 -11.40 4.08
CA PRO A 49 6.64 -12.08 4.11
C PRO A 49 7.85 -11.13 3.85
N ALA A 50 7.64 -9.82 3.79
CA ALA A 50 8.66 -8.82 3.47
C ALA A 50 8.62 -7.64 4.43
N SER A 51 9.74 -6.91 4.56
CA SER A 51 9.84 -5.73 5.41
C SER A 51 9.53 -4.46 4.63
N PHE A 52 8.64 -3.62 5.15
CA PHE A 52 8.31 -2.35 4.53
C PHE A 52 9.53 -1.41 4.51
N SER A 53 9.93 -0.98 3.31
CA SER A 53 11.07 -0.11 3.07
C SER A 53 10.69 1.37 2.95
N GLY A 54 9.45 1.66 2.53
CA GLY A 54 8.96 3.04 2.44
C GLY A 54 7.96 3.29 1.32
N TRP A 55 7.35 4.47 1.39
CA TRP A 55 6.46 5.04 0.38
C TRP A 55 7.23 5.93 -0.60
N SER A 56 6.72 6.03 -1.82
CA SER A 56 7.15 7.00 -2.83
C SER A 56 5.97 7.48 -3.70
N GLY A 57 6.17 8.56 -4.44
CA GLY A 57 5.12 9.23 -5.22
C GLY A 57 4.41 10.30 -4.39
N ALA A 58 3.08 10.22 -4.28
CA ALA A 58 2.29 11.17 -3.51
C ALA A 58 2.46 11.05 -1.99
N CYS A 59 3.02 9.94 -1.51
CA CYS A 59 3.51 9.76 -0.14
C CYS A 59 5.01 9.48 -0.18
N ALA A 60 5.74 9.90 0.86
CA ALA A 60 7.18 9.68 0.95
C ALA A 60 7.60 9.31 2.38
N GLY A 61 8.65 8.50 2.48
CA GLY A 61 9.21 8.05 3.76
C GLY A 61 8.49 6.81 4.31
N THR A 62 8.70 6.51 5.59
CA THR A 62 8.18 5.29 6.25
C THR A 62 6.99 5.56 7.18
N GLY A 63 6.57 6.82 7.30
CA GLY A 63 5.44 7.21 8.13
C GLY A 63 4.08 6.80 7.57
N ALA A 64 3.01 7.18 8.26
CA ALA A 64 1.65 6.99 7.76
C ALA A 64 1.46 7.75 6.44
N CYS A 65 0.79 7.11 5.48
CA CYS A 65 0.43 7.73 4.20
C CYS A 65 -1.06 8.11 4.24
N GLU A 66 -1.35 9.38 4.48
CA GLU A 66 -2.70 9.94 4.46
C GLU A 66 -2.75 11.12 3.50
N LEU A 67 -3.74 11.10 2.59
CA LEU A 67 -3.84 12.07 1.51
C LEU A 67 -5.30 12.39 1.19
N VAL A 68 -5.55 13.63 0.78
CA VAL A 68 -6.86 14.08 0.29
C VAL A 68 -6.83 14.06 -1.24
N VAL A 69 -7.71 13.28 -1.86
CA VAL A 69 -7.70 13.08 -3.30
C VAL A 69 -8.34 14.28 -3.99
N ARG A 70 -7.52 15.24 -4.44
CA ARG A 70 -7.95 16.39 -5.25
C ARG A 70 -7.62 16.26 -6.73
N GLU A 71 -6.77 15.29 -7.07
CA GLU A 71 -6.31 14.99 -8.42
C GLU A 71 -6.01 13.49 -8.55
N ARG A 72 -5.45 13.06 -9.68
CA ARG A 72 -4.99 11.67 -9.83
C ARG A 72 -3.77 11.44 -8.94
N VAL A 73 -3.84 10.42 -8.11
CA VAL A 73 -2.81 10.13 -7.11
C VAL A 73 -2.11 8.84 -7.49
N SER A 74 -0.78 8.83 -7.38
CA SER A 74 0.04 7.62 -7.54
C SER A 74 0.93 7.44 -6.33
N VAL A 75 0.80 6.31 -5.64
CA VAL A 75 1.62 5.94 -4.49
C VAL A 75 2.25 4.58 -4.76
N ALA A 76 3.53 4.45 -4.44
CA ALA A 76 4.21 3.17 -4.45
C ALA A 76 4.71 2.80 -3.03
N ALA A 77 4.47 1.56 -2.64
CA ALA A 77 4.90 0.95 -1.39
C ALA A 77 5.97 -0.08 -1.71
N THR A 78 7.17 0.08 -1.17
CA THR A 78 8.26 -0.86 -1.41
C THR A 78 8.47 -1.75 -0.20
N PHE A 79 8.60 -3.04 -0.47
CA PHE A 79 8.87 -4.07 0.51
C PHE A 79 10.13 -4.82 0.11
N ALA A 80 11.16 -4.76 0.95
CA ALA A 80 12.38 -5.53 0.77
C ALA A 80 12.20 -6.93 1.37
N PRO A 81 12.76 -7.98 0.73
CA PRO A 81 12.84 -9.29 1.37
C PRO A 81 13.53 -9.14 2.73
N SER A 82 12.98 -9.77 3.77
CA SER A 82 13.68 -9.79 5.04
C SER A 82 15.01 -10.54 4.83
N PRO A 83 16.15 -10.07 5.38
CA PRO A 83 17.42 -10.81 5.31
C PRO A 83 17.30 -12.20 5.94
N ASN A 84 16.24 -12.40 6.73
CA ASN A 84 15.90 -13.63 7.41
C ASN A 84 14.83 -14.40 6.61
N GLY A 85 15.03 -14.58 5.30
CA GLY A 85 14.39 -15.65 4.52
C GLY A 85 14.76 -17.07 5.02
N GLU A 86 15.20 -17.20 6.28
CA GLU A 86 15.17 -18.43 7.01
C GLU A 86 13.72 -18.70 7.38
N LEU A 87 13.08 -19.47 6.51
CA LEU A 87 12.01 -20.38 6.84
C LEU A 87 12.10 -20.71 8.34
N THR A 88 11.14 -20.25 9.15
CA THR A 88 10.82 -21.03 10.35
C THR A 88 10.21 -22.32 9.81
N VAL A 89 11.07 -23.27 9.45
CA VAL A 89 10.72 -24.68 9.42
C VAL A 89 10.22 -24.92 10.83
N ARG A 90 8.90 -24.93 11.03
CA ARG A 90 8.31 -25.46 12.25
C ARG A 90 8.89 -26.86 12.34
N GLN A 91 9.85 -27.07 13.23
CA GLN A 91 10.29 -28.41 13.55
C GLN A 91 9.04 -29.15 14.00
N ALA A 92 8.64 -30.15 13.23
CA ALA A 92 7.73 -31.16 13.71
C ALA A 92 8.47 -31.85 14.87
N GLN A 93 7.98 -31.64 16.08
CA GLN A 93 8.30 -32.49 17.22
C GLN A 93 7.07 -33.35 17.51
#